data_AF-A0A4U0FBH8-F1
#
_entry.id   AF-A0A4U0FBH8-F1
#
_cell.length_a   1.000
_cell.length_b   1.000
_cell.length_c   1.000
_cell.angle_alpha   90.00
_cell.angle_beta   90.00
_cell.angle_gamma   90.00
#
_symmetry.space_group_name_H-M   'P 1'
#
loop_
_entity.id
_entity.type
_entity.pdbx_description
1 polymer ?
#
loop_
_entity_poly.entity_id
_entity_poly.type
_entity_poly.pdbx_seq_one_letter_code
_entity_poly.pdbx_strand_id
1 'polypeptide(L)' 'MANSKTKKARLRAERAGHLNPDIVRGEWSRKPQTQVVPNVKAEQRRSQCRRKGSREGADLFRTIS' A
#
# COMPACT_ATOMS: atom_id res chain seq x y z
N MET A 1 22.74 3.09 9.03
CA MET A 1 21.80 4.10 8.46
C MET A 1 21.91 5.39 9.25
N ALA A 2 22.45 6.46 8.66
CA ALA A 2 22.57 7.74 9.34
C ALA A 2 21.20 8.45 9.42
N ASN A 3 20.85 9.00 10.58
CA ASN A 3 19.62 9.79 10.74
C ASN A 3 19.68 11.07 9.90
N SER A 4 18.55 11.45 9.29
CA SER A 4 18.41 12.69 8.53
C SER A 4 18.66 13.93 9.40
N LYS A 5 19.12 15.03 8.78
CA LYS A 5 19.38 16.30 9.48
C LYS A 5 18.13 16.80 10.21
N THR A 6 16.96 16.67 9.59
CA THR A 6 15.66 17.04 10.17
C THR A 6 15.33 16.23 11.41
N LYS A 7 15.58 14.91 11.40
CA LYS A 7 15.36 14.04 12.56
C LYS A 7 16.28 14.42 13.72
N LYS A 8 17.55 14.74 13.43
CA LYS A 8 18.50 15.20 14.45
C LYS A 8 18.09 16.54 15.08
N ALA A 9 17.60 17.49 14.27
CA ALA A 9 17.11 18.77 14.76
C ALA A 9 15.90 18.61 15.68
N ARG A 10 14.96 17.73 15.32
CA ARG A 10 13.77 17.41 16.14
C ARG A 10 14.15 16.83 17.50
N LEU A 11 15.03 15.82 17.52
CA LEU A 11 15.51 15.22 18.78
C LEU A 11 16.20 16.24 19.70
N ARG A 12 16.88 17.26 19.14
CA ARG A 12 17.47 18.35 19.94
C ARG A 12 16.39 19.25 20.53
N ALA A 13 15.37 19.59 19.75
CA ALA A 13 14.25 20.42 20.20
C ALA A 13 13.45 19.71 21.31
N GLU A 14 13.17 18.41 21.16
CA GLU A 14 12.51 17.59 22.19
C GLU A 14 13.32 17.56 23.50
N ARG A 15 14.65 17.38 23.43
CA ARG A 15 15.52 17.42 24.61
C ARG A 15 15.54 18.78 25.30
N ALA A 16 15.33 19.85 24.54
CA ALA A 16 15.20 21.21 25.08
C ALA A 16 13.80 21.51 25.63
N GLY A 17 12.87 20.53 25.61
CA GLY A 17 11.51 20.68 26.12
C GLY A 17 10.53 21.33 25.13
N HIS A 18 10.92 21.52 23.87
CA HIS A 18 10.01 22.02 22.84
C HIS A 18 9.09 20.92 22.32
N LEU A 19 7.87 21.30 21.93
CA LEU A 19 6.85 20.39 21.40
C LEU A 19 7.31 19.74 20.10
N ASN A 20 7.13 18.42 19.98
CA ASN A 20 7.35 17.71 18.72
C ASN A 20 6.20 18.03 17.74
N PRO A 21 6.48 18.64 16.57
CA PRO A 21 5.45 18.96 15.58
C PRO A 21 4.80 17.73 14.93
N ASP A 22 5.43 16.55 15.02
CA ASP A 22 4.84 15.30 14.50
C ASP A 22 3.58 14.88 15.28
N ILE A 23 3.44 15.30 16.54
CA ILE A 23 2.23 15.05 17.34
C ILE A 23 1.00 15.70 16.70
N VAL A 24 1.20 16.83 16.00
CA VAL A 24 0.14 17.59 15.32
C VAL A 24 0.00 17.18 13.85
N ARG A 25 0.99 16.47 13.30
CA ARG A 25 0.89 15.98 11.92
C ARG A 25 -0.16 14.89 11.86
N GLY A 26 -1.22 15.13 11.09
CA GLY A 26 -2.17 14.09 10.75
C GLY A 26 -1.44 12.88 10.16
N GLU A 27 -1.72 11.71 10.71
CA GLU A 27 -1.19 10.46 10.19
C GLU A 27 -1.92 10.09 8.90
N TRP A 28 -1.18 9.69 7.87
CA TRP A 28 -1.78 9.09 6.68
C TRP A 28 -2.27 7.69 7.05
N SER A 29 -3.55 7.58 7.41
CA SER A 29 -4.20 6.29 7.61
C SER A 29 -4.44 5.60 6.26
N ARG A 30 -4.40 4.27 6.26
CA ARG A 30 -4.81 3.49 5.07
C ARG A 30 -6.30 3.71 4.84
N LYS A 31 -6.72 3.61 3.57
CA LYS A 31 -8.15 3.63 3.23
C LYS A 31 -8.88 2.56 4.05
N PRO A 32 -10.07 2.88 4.60
CA PRO A 32 -10.87 1.90 5.32
C PRO A 32 -11.15 0.69 4.41
N GLN A 33 -11.17 -0.51 5.00
CA GLN A 33 -11.26 -1.78 4.27
C GLN A 33 -12.48 -1.84 3.34
N THR A 34 -13.56 -1.15 3.71
CA THR A 34 -14.81 -1.04 2.94
C THR A 34 -14.66 -0.28 1.61
N GLN A 35 -13.57 0.49 1.43
CA GLN A 35 -13.28 1.25 0.20
C GLN A 35 -12.15 0.63 -0.63
N VAL A 36 -11.58 -0.50 -0.18
CA VAL A 36 -10.59 -1.24 -0.96
C VAL A 36 -11.34 -2.09 -1.98
N VAL A 37 -11.70 -1.49 -3.12
CA VAL A 37 -12.22 -2.26 -4.26
C VAL A 37 -11.12 -3.23 -4.71
N PRO A 38 -11.40 -4.54 -4.83
CA PRO A 38 -10.40 -5.49 -5.32
C PRO A 38 -9.98 -5.09 -6.73
N ASN A 39 -8.67 -4.98 -6.96
CA ASN A 39 -8.15 -4.71 -8.28
C ASN A 39 -8.19 -6.00 -9.10
N VAL A 40 -9.34 -6.25 -9.73
CA VAL A 40 -9.62 -7.44 -10.55
C VAL A 40 -8.56 -7.65 -11.63
N LYS A 41 -8.09 -6.57 -12.27
CA LYS A 41 -7.04 -6.63 -13.30
C LYS A 41 -5.69 -7.10 -12.73
N ALA A 42 -5.34 -6.66 -11.54
CA ALA A 42 -4.13 -7.11 -10.86
C ALA A 42 -4.25 -8.56 -10.37
N GLU A 43 -5.44 -8.98 -9.96
CA GLU A 43 -5.73 -10.36 -9.59
C GLU A 43 -5.68 -11.32 -10.79
N GLN A 44 -6.25 -10.93 -11.93
CA GLN A 44 -6.17 -11.68 -13.18
C GLN A 44 -4.73 -11.90 -13.66
N ARG A 45 -3.86 -10.87 -13.59
CA ARG A 45 -2.43 -11.04 -13.91
C ARG A 45 -1.75 -12.03 -12.96
N ARG A 46 -2.08 -11.98 -11.66
CA ARG A 46 -1.51 -12.89 -10.66
C ARG A 46 -1.97 -14.33 -10.85
N SER A 47 -3.22 -14.57 -11.26
CA SER A 47 -3.74 -15.91 -11.53
C SER A 47 -3.09 -16.55 -12.75
N GLN A 48 -2.85 -15.78 -13.81
CA GLN A 48 -2.15 -16.23 -15.02
C GLN A 48 -0.70 -16.63 -14.73
N CYS A 49 0.03 -15.87 -13.92
CA CYS A 49 1.41 -16.21 -13.57
C CYS A 49 1.53 -17.41 -12.61
N ARG A 50 0.50 -17.71 -11.81
CA ARG A 50 0.50 -18.82 -10.85
C ARG A 50 0.14 -20.17 -11.48
N ARG A 51 -0.60 -20.18 -12.58
CA ARG A 51 -0.86 -21.40 -13.37
C ARG A 51 0.13 -21.50 -14.53
N LYS A 52 1.32 -22.05 -14.25
CA LYS A 52 2.22 -22.51 -15.31
C LYS A 52 1.58 -23.73 -15.98
N GLY A 53 0.97 -23.56 -17.16
CA GLY A 53 0.58 -24.68 -18.04
C GLY A 53 -0.90 -25.09 -18.11
N SER A 54 -1.87 -24.25 -17.77
CA SER A 54 -3.29 -24.56 -18.03
C SER A 54 -3.91 -23.50 -18.94
N ARG A 55 -4.02 -23.88 -20.22
CA ARG A 55 -4.83 -23.31 -21.33
C ARG A 55 -5.05 -21.79 -21.37
N GLU A 56 -4.40 -21.17 -22.37
CA GLU A 56 -4.97 -20.19 -23.31
C GLU A 56 -6.22 -19.42 -22.83
N GLY A 57 -6.00 -18.31 -22.12
CA GLY A 57 -6.42 -16.97 -22.56
C GLY A 57 -7.88 -16.61 -22.91
N ALA A 58 -8.87 -17.49 -22.91
CA ALA A 58 -10.21 -17.12 -23.42
C ALA A 58 -11.38 -17.96 -22.85
N ASP A 59 -11.64 -17.87 -21.55
CA ASP A 59 -12.91 -18.33 -20.97
C ASP A 59 -13.70 -17.14 -20.38
N LEU A 60 -14.09 -16.22 -21.26
CA LEU A 60 -15.26 -15.36 -21.04
C LEU A 60 -16.10 -15.46 -22.31
N PHE A 61 -17.36 -15.89 -22.15
CA PHE A 61 -18.37 -16.13 -23.20
C PHE A 61 -18.39 -17.51 -23.87
N ARG A 62 -18.60 -18.59 -23.09
CA ARG A 62 -19.36 -19.75 -23.60
C ARG A 62 -20.13 -20.48 -22.51
N THR A 63 -21.04 -19.77 -21.86
CA THR A 63 -22.25 -20.37 -21.28
C THR A 63 -23.42 -19.94 -22.16
N ILE A 64 -23.83 -20.83 -23.06
CA ILE A 64 -25.21 -21.07 -23.56
C ILE A 64 -25.10 -22.34 -24.42
N SER A 65 -25.70 -23.42 -23.93
CA SER A 65 -26.33 -24.59 -24.59
C SER A 65 -26.30 -25.74 -23.60
#